data_AF-A0A8H4UPJ1-F1
#
_entry.id   AF-A0A8H4UPJ1-F1
#
_cell.length_a   1.000
_cell.length_b   1.000
_cell.length_c   1.000
_cell.angle_alpha   90.00
_cell.angle_beta   90.00
_cell.angle_gamma   90.00
#
_symmetry.space_group_name_H-M   'P 1'
#
loop_
_entity.id
_entity.type
_entity.pdbx_description
1 polymer ?
#
loop_
_entity_poly.entity_id
_entity_poly.type
_entity_poly.pdbx_seq_one_letter_code
_entity_poly.pdbx_strand_id
1 'polypeptide(L)'
;MAVKGVFSYWWFPVISGLVWLGMLLGLLLEWLVNDHGGRYPTMSIHADIAFMSNIGAERLQPLFIVCCVMTSIFLDLAFLSERWLRHQGRLVPNSTLMEKVLSGLSMVFALVGTVGLICLSIFRTGEYKFLHNLFLAIFIGGYLFSAVFICWEYQRLGITYREHTILRRSFWAKLTFIIVELCLIIAFGVCSRMKRRNAAAVLEWIISFIFTFYVLSFVIDLYPAVRTKDPSARFQKSYFVPSAMAASSGPGDVSSGHDSRSNFNPRDVEMAHSNAVPPRNF
;
A
#
# COMPACT_ATOMS: atom_id res chain seq x y z
N MET A 1 0.68 30.11 -10.52
CA MET A 1 1.55 30.08 -9.33
C MET A 1 1.64 28.64 -8.85
N ALA A 2 2.82 28.04 -8.95
CA ALA A 2 3.03 26.61 -8.72
C ALA A 2 3.39 26.37 -7.25
N VAL A 3 2.55 25.66 -6.50
CA VAL A 3 2.97 25.02 -5.25
C VAL A 3 3.82 23.79 -5.62
N LYS A 4 5.02 24.04 -6.15
CA LYS A 4 6.05 23.01 -6.35
C LYS A 4 6.81 22.89 -5.04
N GLY A 5 6.58 21.82 -4.28
CA GLY A 5 7.66 21.25 -3.47
C GLY A 5 7.38 20.79 -2.05
N VAL A 6 6.21 21.06 -1.44
CA VAL A 6 6.07 20.76 0.01
C VAL A 6 5.43 19.40 0.29
N PHE A 7 4.44 18.96 -0.50
CA PHE A 7 3.76 17.69 -0.28
C PHE A 7 4.38 16.56 -1.11
N SER A 8 4.97 15.61 -0.41
CA SER A 8 5.53 14.41 -0.98
C SER A 8 4.66 13.21 -0.59
N TYR A 9 4.40 12.32 -1.55
CA TYR A 9 3.42 11.24 -1.43
C TYR A 9 3.69 10.27 -0.27
N TRP A 10 4.93 10.18 0.22
CA TRP A 10 5.29 9.36 1.39
C TRP A 10 4.72 9.88 2.73
N TRP A 11 4.20 11.12 2.78
CA TRP A 11 3.53 11.62 3.98
C TRP A 11 2.19 10.95 4.25
N PHE A 12 1.49 10.45 3.23
CA PHE A 12 0.18 9.81 3.42
C PHE A 12 0.23 8.59 4.36
N PRO A 13 1.09 7.58 4.13
CA PRO A 13 1.20 6.47 5.07
C PRO A 13 1.78 6.87 6.43
N VAL A 14 2.62 7.92 6.51
CA VAL A 14 3.12 8.43 7.80
C VAL A 14 1.99 9.00 8.63
N ILE A 15 1.15 9.87 8.06
CA ILE A 15 0.03 10.48 8.77
C ILE A 15 -0.97 9.39 9.19
N SER A 16 -1.30 8.47 8.28
CA SER A 16 -2.18 7.33 8.59
C SER A 16 -1.66 6.51 9.77
N GLY A 17 -0.39 6.09 9.73
CA GLY A 17 0.23 5.29 10.79
C GLY A 17 0.34 6.04 12.13
N LEU A 18 0.67 7.33 12.11
CA LEU A 18 0.77 8.13 13.33
C LEU A 18 -0.59 8.39 13.98
N VAL A 19 -1.64 8.65 13.18
CA VAL A 19 -3.00 8.81 13.71
C VAL A 19 -3.49 7.50 14.32
N TRP A 20 -3.26 6.37 13.66
CA TRP A 20 -3.60 5.05 14.17
C TRP A 20 -2.84 4.71 15.46
N LEU A 21 -1.52 4.91 15.48
CA LEU A 21 -0.69 4.67 16.65
C LEU A 21 -1.06 5.59 17.81
N GLY A 22 -1.30 6.88 17.54
CA GLY A 22 -1.71 7.85 18.54
C GLY A 22 -3.06 7.48 19.17
N MET A 23 -4.01 7.01 18.35
CA MET A 23 -5.28 6.47 18.83
C MET A 23 -5.06 5.23 19.72
N LEU A 24 -4.26 4.25 19.29
CA LEU A 24 -3.94 3.07 20.09
C LEU A 24 -3.34 3.42 21.46
N LEU A 25 -2.34 4.30 21.47
CA LEU A 25 -1.70 4.75 22.70
C LEU A 25 -2.68 5.55 23.58
N GLY A 26 -3.54 6.38 22.98
CA GLY A 26 -4.58 7.13 23.69
C GLY A 26 -5.58 6.21 24.38
N LEU A 27 -6.08 5.17 23.69
CA LEU A 27 -6.97 4.18 24.28
C LEU A 27 -6.27 3.36 25.38
N LEU A 28 -5.00 2.99 25.17
CA LEU A 28 -4.23 2.25 26.16
C LEU A 28 -4.00 3.06 27.43
N LEU A 29 -3.66 4.35 27.28
CA LEU A 29 -3.47 5.28 28.39
C LEU A 29 -4.77 5.57 29.13
N GLU A 30 -5.89 5.74 28.42
CA GLU A 30 -7.21 5.88 29.04
C GLU A 30 -7.51 4.69 29.95
N TRP A 31 -7.34 3.47 29.43
CA TRP A 31 -7.61 2.26 30.20
C TRP A 31 -6.66 2.08 31.40
N LEU A 32 -5.37 2.40 31.23
CA LEU A 32 -4.38 2.23 32.30
C LEU A 32 -4.47 3.31 33.39
N VAL A 33 -4.68 4.57 32.99
CA VAL A 33 -4.62 5.73 33.89
C VAL A 33 -5.97 6.02 34.53
N ASN A 34 -7.04 6.06 33.73
CA ASN A 34 -8.35 6.47 34.22
C ASN A 34 -9.16 5.29 34.75
N ASP A 35 -9.09 4.15 34.08
CA ASP A 35 -9.81 2.94 34.51
C ASP A 35 -8.95 2.02 35.38
N HIS A 36 -7.68 2.35 35.62
CA HIS A 36 -6.72 1.58 36.44
C HIS A 36 -6.57 0.11 36.01
N GLY A 37 -6.72 -0.18 34.71
CA GLY A 37 -6.74 -1.55 34.20
C GLY A 37 -8.04 -2.30 34.56
N GLY A 38 -9.08 -1.57 34.95
CA GLY A 38 -10.35 -2.09 35.38
C GLY A 38 -11.16 -2.77 34.27
N ARG A 39 -12.11 -3.60 34.69
CA ARG A 39 -12.99 -4.37 33.80
C ARG A 39 -14.23 -3.55 33.42
N TYR A 40 -14.53 -3.44 32.13
CA TYR A 40 -15.73 -2.72 31.68
C TYR A 40 -17.01 -3.56 31.82
N PRO A 41 -18.19 -2.93 32.03
CA PRO A 41 -19.48 -3.63 32.11
C PRO A 41 -19.86 -4.37 30.82
N THR A 42 -19.39 -3.90 29.67
CA THR A 42 -19.59 -4.51 28.35
C THR A 42 -18.75 -5.78 28.14
N MET A 43 -17.81 -6.07 29.04
CA MET A 43 -16.97 -7.27 29.04
C MET A 43 -17.60 -8.42 29.80
N SER A 44 -17.26 -9.64 29.38
CA SER A 44 -17.68 -10.81 30.12
C SER A 44 -16.94 -10.93 31.46
N ILE A 45 -17.56 -11.64 32.40
CA ILE A 45 -17.07 -11.88 33.77
C ILE A 45 -15.67 -12.53 33.79
N HIS A 46 -15.26 -13.20 32.71
CA HIS A 46 -14.00 -13.95 32.63
C HIS A 46 -12.95 -13.24 31.76
N ALA A 47 -13.07 -11.92 31.59
CA ALA A 47 -12.14 -11.11 30.82
C ALA A 47 -11.54 -10.02 31.73
N ASP A 48 -10.27 -10.18 32.07
CA ASP A 48 -9.49 -9.26 32.89
C ASP A 48 -8.77 -8.21 32.02
N ILE A 49 -8.49 -8.55 30.76
CA ILE A 49 -7.85 -7.64 29.81
C ILE A 49 -8.90 -7.05 28.88
N ALA A 50 -8.87 -5.73 28.76
CA ALA A 50 -9.77 -4.98 27.91
C ALA A 50 -9.44 -5.13 26.43
N PHE A 51 -10.44 -5.51 25.63
CA PHE A 51 -10.40 -5.39 24.17
C PHE A 51 -10.28 -3.91 23.80
N MET A 52 -9.46 -3.61 22.80
CA MET A 52 -9.28 -2.25 22.29
C MET A 52 -10.63 -1.69 21.80
N SER A 53 -11.39 -2.51 21.09
CA SER A 53 -12.72 -2.19 20.59
C SER A 53 -13.73 -1.85 21.69
N ASN A 54 -13.59 -2.41 22.91
CA ASN A 54 -14.43 -2.03 24.03
C ASN A 54 -14.07 -0.63 24.57
N ILE A 55 -12.79 -0.34 24.78
CA ILE A 55 -12.34 0.97 25.27
C ILE A 55 -12.72 2.07 24.26
N GLY A 56 -12.51 1.79 22.97
CA GLY A 56 -12.88 2.69 21.88
C GLY A 56 -14.38 2.92 21.74
N ALA A 57 -15.24 2.10 22.36
CA ALA A 57 -16.70 2.25 22.28
C ALA A 57 -17.32 2.90 23.53
N GLU A 58 -16.51 3.31 24.51
CA GLU A 58 -16.94 4.02 25.72
C GLU A 58 -16.82 5.55 25.53
N ARG A 59 -16.27 6.27 26.51
CA ARG A 59 -16.13 7.74 26.52
C ARG A 59 -15.36 8.29 25.32
N LEU A 60 -14.42 7.53 24.77
CA LEU A 60 -13.56 7.94 23.66
C LEU A 60 -14.12 7.59 22.27
N GLN A 61 -15.38 7.17 22.17
CA GLN A 61 -15.99 6.79 20.89
C GLN A 61 -15.90 7.86 19.79
N PRO A 62 -16.16 9.17 20.06
CA PRO A 62 -16.02 10.18 19.02
C PRO A 62 -14.58 10.30 18.50
N LEU A 63 -13.59 10.18 19.39
CA LEU A 63 -12.17 10.21 19.03
C LEU A 63 -11.79 8.97 18.22
N PHE A 64 -12.28 7.80 18.63
CA PHE A 64 -12.07 6.54 17.93
C PHE A 64 -12.58 6.62 16.47
N ILE A 65 -13.80 7.13 16.27
CA ILE A 65 -14.39 7.32 14.94
C ILE A 65 -13.53 8.26 14.09
N VAL A 66 -13.18 9.44 14.60
CA VAL A 66 -12.38 10.43 13.86
C VAL A 66 -11.03 9.84 13.45
N CYS A 67 -10.33 9.18 14.37
CA CYS A 67 -9.03 8.58 14.10
C CYS A 67 -9.13 7.40 13.10
N CYS A 68 -10.17 6.56 13.18
CA CYS A 68 -10.43 5.50 12.20
C CYS A 68 -10.65 6.07 10.80
N VAL A 69 -11.51 7.08 10.67
CA VAL A 69 -11.79 7.76 9.39
C VAL A 69 -10.52 8.39 8.81
N MET A 70 -9.77 9.14 9.62
CA MET A 70 -8.51 9.75 9.18
C MET A 70 -7.50 8.69 8.73
N THR A 71 -7.30 7.64 9.53
CA THR A 71 -6.38 6.55 9.19
C THR A 71 -6.73 5.93 7.85
N SER A 72 -7.99 5.55 7.64
CA SER A 72 -8.45 4.92 6.40
C SER A 72 -8.30 5.84 5.18
N ILE A 73 -8.70 7.10 5.28
CA ILE A 73 -8.58 8.04 4.14
C ILE A 73 -7.11 8.21 3.74
N PHE A 74 -6.21 8.41 4.71
CA PHE A 74 -4.79 8.57 4.41
C PHE A 74 -4.15 7.28 3.88
N LEU A 75 -4.61 6.11 4.34
CA LEU A 75 -4.18 4.82 3.82
C LEU A 75 -4.65 4.61 2.37
N ASP A 76 -5.91 4.94 2.06
CA ASP A 76 -6.46 4.88 0.70
C ASP A 76 -5.75 5.86 -0.24
N LEU A 77 -5.39 7.05 0.25
CA LEU A 77 -4.55 8.01 -0.48
C LEU A 77 -3.15 7.47 -0.73
N ALA A 78 -2.57 6.69 0.19
CA ALA A 78 -1.28 6.03 -0.02
C ALA A 78 -1.38 5.01 -1.17
N PHE A 79 -2.42 4.16 -1.19
CA PHE A 79 -2.69 3.22 -2.28
C PHE A 79 -2.92 3.94 -3.63
N LEU A 80 -3.73 5.00 -3.62
CA LEU A 80 -3.99 5.79 -4.82
C LEU A 80 -2.73 6.46 -5.35
N SER A 81 -1.89 6.96 -4.45
CA SER A 81 -0.62 7.58 -4.80
C SER A 81 0.33 6.59 -5.46
N GLU A 82 0.45 5.39 -4.91
CA GLU A 82 1.26 4.33 -5.48
C GLU A 82 0.79 3.97 -6.90
N ARG A 83 -0.52 3.80 -7.07
CA ARG A 83 -1.15 3.53 -8.38
C ARG A 83 -0.89 4.66 -9.38
N TRP A 84 -1.10 5.91 -8.96
CA TRP A 84 -0.90 7.09 -9.80
C TRP A 84 0.57 7.23 -10.23
N LEU A 85 1.51 7.03 -9.30
CA LEU A 85 2.95 7.09 -9.57
C LEU A 85 3.40 5.99 -10.55
N ARG A 86 2.85 4.77 -10.44
CA ARG A 86 3.07 3.69 -11.43
C ARG A 86 2.50 4.06 -12.80
N HIS A 87 1.31 4.68 -12.85
CA HIS A 87 0.72 5.12 -14.13
C HIS A 87 1.50 6.25 -14.80
N GLN A 88 2.11 7.14 -14.03
CA GLN A 88 2.94 8.26 -14.52
C GLN A 88 4.38 7.87 -14.88
N GLY A 89 4.75 6.59 -14.76
CA GLY A 89 6.13 6.11 -15.02
C GLY A 89 7.16 6.58 -14.00
N ARG A 90 6.70 7.09 -12.84
CA ARG A 90 7.58 7.48 -11.72
C ARG A 90 7.94 6.31 -10.80
N LEU A 91 7.16 5.23 -10.91
CA LEU A 91 7.43 3.88 -10.40
C LEU A 91 7.38 2.91 -11.58
N VAL A 92 7.91 1.70 -11.40
CA VAL A 92 7.97 0.66 -12.44
C VAL A 92 6.57 0.42 -13.03
N PRO A 93 6.37 0.62 -14.35
CA PRO A 93 5.04 0.59 -14.95
C PRO A 93 4.49 -0.84 -15.06
N ASN A 94 3.20 -0.98 -14.76
CA ASN A 94 2.49 -2.25 -14.96
C ASN A 94 2.34 -2.51 -16.47
N SER A 95 3.07 -3.50 -16.97
CA SER A 95 3.16 -3.81 -18.39
C SER A 95 2.09 -4.81 -18.82
N THR A 96 1.60 -5.63 -17.89
CA THR A 96 0.72 -6.76 -18.22
C THR A 96 -0.73 -6.56 -17.74
N LEU A 97 -1.69 -7.18 -18.43
CA LEU A 97 -3.12 -7.11 -18.08
C LEU A 97 -3.39 -7.62 -16.65
N MET A 98 -2.73 -8.71 -16.25
CA MET A 98 -2.88 -9.28 -14.91
C MET A 98 -2.39 -8.34 -13.80
N GLU A 99 -1.32 -7.55 -14.02
CA GLU A 99 -0.90 -6.52 -13.05
C GLU A 99 -1.92 -5.38 -12.93
N LYS A 100 -2.64 -5.05 -14.02
CA LYS A 100 -3.70 -4.04 -13.96
C LYS A 100 -4.91 -4.56 -13.18
N VAL A 101 -5.28 -5.84 -13.36
CA VAL A 101 -6.37 -6.48 -12.61
C VAL A 101 -6.04 -6.61 -11.14
N LEU A 102 -4.85 -7.13 -10.79
CA LEU A 102 -4.38 -7.26 -9.40
C LEU A 102 -4.40 -5.92 -8.67
N SER A 103 -3.91 -4.86 -9.32
CA SER A 103 -3.89 -3.50 -8.79
C SER A 103 -5.29 -2.89 -8.64
N GLY A 104 -6.23 -3.23 -9.54
CA GLY A 104 -7.63 -2.83 -9.40
C GLY A 104 -8.32 -3.55 -8.24
N LEU A 105 -8.06 -4.85 -8.11
CA LEU A 105 -8.66 -5.70 -7.08
C LEU A 105 -8.14 -5.32 -5.68
N SER A 106 -6.84 -5.05 -5.53
CA SER A 106 -6.29 -4.57 -4.26
C SER A 106 -6.94 -3.27 -3.79
N MET A 107 -7.22 -2.35 -4.72
CA MET A 107 -7.89 -1.09 -4.41
C MET A 107 -9.34 -1.30 -3.96
N VAL A 108 -10.09 -2.17 -4.64
CA VAL A 108 -11.47 -2.50 -4.25
C VAL A 108 -11.51 -3.11 -2.85
N PHE A 109 -10.62 -4.06 -2.56
CA PHE A 109 -10.54 -4.69 -1.24
C PHE A 109 -10.08 -3.70 -0.15
N ALA A 110 -9.20 -2.75 -0.46
CA ALA A 110 -8.84 -1.67 0.47
C ALA A 110 -10.05 -0.80 0.83
N LEU A 111 -10.87 -0.41 -0.16
CA LEU A 111 -12.10 0.36 0.08
C LEU A 111 -13.11 -0.44 0.92
N VAL A 112 -13.26 -1.74 0.68
CA VAL A 112 -14.08 -2.62 1.53
C VAL A 112 -13.55 -2.64 2.97
N GLY A 113 -12.23 -2.72 3.15
CA GLY A 113 -11.57 -2.60 4.45
C GLY A 113 -11.85 -1.27 5.14
N THR A 114 -11.78 -0.15 4.41
CA THR A 114 -12.12 1.20 4.89
C THR A 114 -13.57 1.30 5.36
N VAL A 115 -14.52 0.82 4.56
CA VAL A 115 -15.94 0.79 4.96
C VAL A 115 -16.11 -0.09 6.21
N GLY A 116 -15.44 -1.23 6.27
CA GLY A 116 -15.41 -2.10 7.45
C GLY A 116 -14.93 -1.36 8.70
N LEU A 117 -13.82 -0.62 8.62
CA LEU A 117 -13.23 0.08 9.76
C LEU A 117 -14.12 1.25 10.25
N ILE A 118 -14.68 2.02 9.33
CA ILE A 118 -15.57 3.14 9.68
C ILE A 118 -16.84 2.60 10.35
N CYS A 119 -17.49 1.59 9.77
CA CYS A 119 -18.66 0.96 10.38
C CYS A 119 -18.32 0.36 11.74
N LEU A 120 -17.18 -0.33 11.87
CA LEU A 120 -16.70 -0.89 13.14
C LEU A 120 -16.58 0.18 14.24
N SER A 121 -16.13 1.38 13.89
CA SER A 121 -16.00 2.49 14.84
C SER A 121 -17.33 3.08 15.31
N ILE A 122 -18.39 2.98 14.48
CA ILE A 122 -19.73 3.48 14.80
C ILE A 122 -20.53 2.46 15.63
N PHE A 123 -20.49 1.18 15.23
CA PHE A 123 -21.30 0.13 15.86
C PHE A 123 -20.66 -0.38 17.15
N ARG A 124 -21.18 0.10 18.29
CA ARG A 124 -20.71 -0.20 19.65
C ARG A 124 -20.83 -1.68 20.05
N THR A 125 -19.82 -2.15 20.78
CA THR A 125 -19.73 -3.46 21.41
C THR A 125 -20.70 -3.56 22.60
N GLY A 126 -21.96 -3.91 22.35
CA GLY A 126 -22.97 -4.03 23.42
C GLY A 126 -24.34 -4.43 22.88
N GLU A 127 -24.94 -3.54 22.09
CA GLU A 127 -26.26 -3.72 21.49
C GLU A 127 -26.20 -4.58 20.22
N TYR A 128 -25.15 -4.42 19.40
CA TYR A 128 -25.02 -5.09 18.10
C TYR A 128 -23.71 -5.89 17.96
N LYS A 129 -23.45 -6.81 18.90
CA LYS A 129 -22.23 -7.65 18.91
C LYS A 129 -22.01 -8.41 17.60
N PHE A 130 -23.09 -8.85 16.95
CA PHE A 130 -23.00 -9.51 15.65
C PHE A 130 -22.50 -8.57 14.55
N LEU A 131 -23.06 -7.36 14.45
CA LEU A 131 -22.64 -6.36 13.46
C LEU A 131 -21.18 -5.94 13.69
N HIS A 132 -20.81 -5.69 14.95
CA HIS A 132 -19.44 -5.32 15.30
C HIS A 132 -18.43 -6.39 14.84
N ASN A 133 -18.69 -7.66 15.17
CA ASN A 133 -17.83 -8.77 14.74
C ASN A 133 -17.82 -8.97 13.20
N LEU A 134 -18.95 -8.70 12.54
CA LEU A 134 -19.03 -8.74 11.08
C LEU A 134 -18.16 -7.64 10.45
N PHE A 135 -18.28 -6.40 10.92
CA PHE A 135 -17.46 -5.29 10.42
C PHE A 135 -15.97 -5.47 10.75
N LEU A 136 -15.64 -6.07 11.89
CA LEU A 136 -14.28 -6.47 12.22
C LEU A 136 -13.74 -7.47 11.19
N ALA A 137 -14.54 -8.47 10.81
CA ALA A 137 -14.16 -9.44 9.79
C ALA A 137 -14.02 -8.81 8.39
N ILE A 138 -14.92 -7.88 8.03
CA ILE A 138 -14.85 -7.13 6.76
C ILE A 138 -13.60 -6.23 6.72
N PHE A 139 -13.30 -5.54 7.81
CA PHE A 139 -12.10 -4.70 7.97
C PHE A 139 -10.82 -5.53 7.78
N ILE A 140 -10.66 -6.60 8.60
CA ILE A 140 -9.48 -7.45 8.58
C ILE A 140 -9.35 -8.13 7.21
N GLY A 141 -10.42 -8.76 6.72
CA GLY A 141 -10.42 -9.45 5.44
C GLY A 141 -10.13 -8.50 4.28
N GLY A 142 -10.75 -7.31 4.26
CA GLY A 142 -10.56 -6.30 3.22
C GLY A 142 -9.09 -5.88 3.08
N TYR A 143 -8.46 -5.43 4.17
CA TYR A 143 -7.06 -5.02 4.11
C TYR A 143 -6.10 -6.20 3.90
N LEU A 144 -6.39 -7.39 4.44
CA LEU A 144 -5.54 -8.56 4.24
C LEU A 144 -5.55 -9.04 2.78
N PHE A 145 -6.74 -9.17 2.16
CA PHE A 145 -6.84 -9.53 0.75
C PHE A 145 -6.21 -8.46 -0.15
N SER A 146 -6.40 -7.17 0.18
CA SER A 146 -5.72 -6.07 -0.50
C SER A 146 -4.20 -6.24 -0.45
N ALA A 147 -3.64 -6.51 0.74
CA ALA A 147 -2.21 -6.74 0.94
C ALA A 147 -1.68 -7.92 0.11
N VAL A 148 -2.43 -9.03 0.07
CA VAL A 148 -2.07 -10.22 -0.73
C VAL A 148 -1.99 -9.87 -2.22
N PHE A 149 -2.97 -9.15 -2.76
CA PHE A 149 -2.94 -8.74 -4.17
C PHE A 149 -1.82 -7.77 -4.48
N ILE A 150 -1.50 -6.86 -3.55
CA ILE A 150 -0.33 -5.98 -3.67
C ILE A 150 0.95 -6.81 -3.70
N CYS A 151 1.15 -7.72 -2.75
CA CYS A 151 2.33 -8.58 -2.74
C CYS A 151 2.45 -9.43 -4.01
N TRP A 152 1.34 -9.94 -4.54
CA TRP A 152 1.35 -10.68 -5.80
C TRP A 152 1.74 -9.78 -6.99
N GLU A 153 1.21 -8.56 -7.05
CA GLU A 153 1.63 -7.54 -8.02
C GLU A 153 3.15 -7.31 -7.93
N TYR A 154 3.68 -7.07 -6.73
CA TYR A 154 5.12 -6.85 -6.49
C TYR A 154 5.99 -8.06 -6.85
N GLN A 155 5.55 -9.29 -6.55
CA GLN A 155 6.29 -10.50 -6.91
C GLN A 155 6.48 -10.58 -8.43
N ARG A 156 5.42 -10.25 -9.19
CA ARG A 156 5.44 -10.30 -10.64
C ARG A 156 6.32 -9.22 -11.25
N LEU A 157 6.21 -7.99 -10.75
CA LEU A 157 7.10 -6.89 -11.12
C LEU A 157 8.58 -7.18 -10.78
N GLY A 158 8.82 -7.84 -9.64
CA GLY A 158 10.17 -8.22 -9.20
C GLY A 158 10.84 -9.29 -10.05
N ILE A 159 10.07 -10.13 -10.75
CA ILE A 159 10.58 -11.08 -11.74
C ILE A 159 11.06 -10.35 -13.00
N THR A 160 10.33 -9.32 -13.44
CA THR A 160 10.64 -8.57 -14.68
C THR A 160 11.78 -7.55 -14.49
N TYR A 161 11.87 -6.90 -13.32
CA TYR A 161 12.84 -5.82 -13.05
C TYR A 161 13.81 -6.21 -11.93
N ARG A 162 14.55 -7.29 -12.18
CA ARG A 162 15.40 -7.99 -11.20
C ARG A 162 16.56 -7.15 -10.64
N GLU A 163 16.89 -6.04 -11.31
CA GLU A 163 18.02 -5.13 -11.03
C GLU A 163 17.79 -4.17 -9.83
N HIS A 164 16.55 -3.96 -9.36
CA HIS A 164 16.28 -2.98 -8.29
C HIS A 164 16.13 -3.60 -6.90
N THR A 165 17.18 -3.50 -6.08
CA THR A 165 17.25 -4.02 -4.71
C THR A 165 16.26 -3.38 -3.74
N ILE A 166 15.90 -2.11 -3.96
CA ILE A 166 14.95 -1.36 -3.11
C ILE A 166 13.53 -1.96 -3.22
N LEU A 167 13.09 -2.34 -4.44
CA LEU A 167 11.79 -3.00 -4.62
C LEU A 167 11.73 -4.37 -3.93
N ARG A 168 12.85 -5.11 -3.94
CA ARG A 168 12.94 -6.41 -3.28
C ARG A 168 12.84 -6.29 -1.76
N ARG A 169 13.46 -5.26 -1.16
CA ARG A 169 13.37 -5.02 0.29
C ARG A 169 11.94 -4.69 0.73
N SER A 170 11.23 -3.86 -0.03
CA SER A 170 9.83 -3.55 0.27
C SER A 170 8.92 -4.78 0.14
N PHE A 171 9.11 -5.58 -0.91
CA PHE A 171 8.39 -6.83 -1.10
C PHE A 171 8.52 -7.78 0.10
N TRP A 172 9.76 -8.05 0.54
CA TRP A 172 9.99 -8.95 1.68
C TRP A 172 9.43 -8.39 2.98
N ALA A 173 9.54 -7.07 3.21
CA ALA A 173 8.95 -6.43 4.38
C ALA A 173 7.42 -6.63 4.42
N LYS A 174 6.72 -6.37 3.32
CA LYS A 174 5.26 -6.58 3.22
C LYS A 174 4.86 -8.04 3.35
N LEU A 175 5.60 -8.94 2.71
CA LEU A 175 5.34 -10.37 2.80
C LEU A 175 5.45 -10.87 4.24
N THR A 176 6.46 -10.40 4.98
CA THR A 176 6.59 -10.70 6.41
C THR A 176 5.38 -10.20 7.20
N PHE A 177 4.92 -8.96 6.97
CA PHE A 177 3.73 -8.46 7.64
C PHE A 177 2.50 -9.31 7.35
N ILE A 178 2.21 -9.64 6.08
CA ILE A 178 1.06 -10.47 5.70
C ILE A 178 1.09 -11.84 6.39
N ILE A 179 2.25 -12.50 6.41
CA ILE A 179 2.38 -13.82 7.06
C ILE A 179 2.15 -13.70 8.56
N VAL A 180 2.79 -12.72 9.21
CA VAL A 180 2.66 -12.49 10.66
C VAL A 180 1.22 -12.14 11.02
N GLU A 181 0.59 -11.21 10.29
CA GLU A 181 -0.80 -10.81 10.51
C GLU A 181 -1.75 -11.98 10.29
N LEU A 182 -1.60 -12.76 9.22
CA LEU A 182 -2.43 -13.94 8.97
C LEU A 182 -2.33 -14.94 10.13
N CYS A 183 -1.12 -15.25 10.61
CA CYS A 183 -0.93 -16.13 11.76
C CYS A 183 -1.61 -15.60 13.02
N LEU A 184 -1.48 -14.30 13.30
CA LEU A 184 -2.09 -13.67 14.46
C LEU A 184 -3.62 -13.60 14.35
N ILE A 185 -4.17 -13.31 13.18
CA ILE A 185 -5.62 -13.28 12.93
C ILE A 185 -6.22 -14.68 13.13
N ILE A 186 -5.55 -15.73 12.65
CA ILE A 186 -5.97 -17.11 12.90
C ILE A 186 -5.94 -17.40 14.41
N ALA A 187 -4.87 -17.05 15.11
CA ALA A 187 -4.76 -17.23 16.55
C ALA A 187 -5.86 -16.46 17.31
N PHE A 188 -6.16 -15.23 16.90
CA PHE A 188 -7.22 -14.40 17.46
C PHE A 188 -8.59 -15.05 17.25
N GLY A 189 -8.87 -15.50 16.02
CA GLY A 189 -10.11 -16.22 15.69
C GLY A 189 -10.29 -17.48 16.52
N VAL A 190 -9.24 -18.30 16.67
CA VAL A 190 -9.26 -19.51 17.50
C VAL A 190 -9.49 -19.18 18.97
N CYS A 191 -8.73 -18.23 19.55
CA CYS A 191 -8.89 -17.84 20.95
C CYS A 191 -10.29 -17.27 21.24
N SER A 192 -10.82 -16.48 20.30
CA SER A 192 -12.18 -15.93 20.38
C SER A 192 -13.25 -17.03 20.37
N ARG A 193 -13.12 -18.04 19.50
CA ARG A 193 -14.02 -19.21 19.43
C ARG A 193 -13.93 -20.10 20.68
N MET A 194 -12.73 -20.27 21.23
CA MET A 194 -12.49 -21.01 22.47
C MET A 194 -12.87 -20.23 23.75
N LYS A 195 -13.42 -19.01 23.62
CA LYS A 195 -13.79 -18.13 24.73
C LYS A 195 -12.61 -17.76 25.65
N ARG A 196 -11.36 -17.88 25.17
CA ARG A 196 -10.15 -17.44 25.89
C ARG A 196 -9.99 -15.93 25.72
N ARG A 197 -10.82 -15.16 26.42
CA ARG A 197 -10.99 -13.72 26.18
C ARG A 197 -9.76 -12.89 26.46
N ASN A 198 -9.01 -13.17 27.52
CA ASN A 198 -7.76 -12.45 27.82
C ASN A 198 -6.74 -12.62 26.69
N ALA A 199 -6.55 -13.85 26.21
CA ALA A 199 -5.65 -14.12 25.09
C ALA A 199 -6.12 -13.45 23.80
N ALA A 200 -7.43 -13.48 23.51
CA ALA A 200 -7.99 -12.80 22.35
C ALA A 200 -7.82 -11.26 22.43
N ALA A 201 -8.01 -10.65 23.61
CA ALA A 201 -7.80 -9.21 23.80
C ALA A 201 -6.33 -8.83 23.57
N VAL A 202 -5.39 -9.60 24.12
CA VAL A 202 -3.95 -9.39 23.88
C VAL A 202 -3.62 -9.49 22.39
N LEU A 203 -4.18 -10.49 21.69
CA LEU A 203 -3.97 -10.65 20.25
C LEU A 203 -4.54 -9.48 19.44
N GLU A 204 -5.72 -8.95 19.81
CA GLU A 204 -6.31 -7.76 19.16
C GLU A 204 -5.36 -6.55 19.26
N TRP A 205 -4.80 -6.30 20.44
CA TRP A 205 -3.80 -5.25 20.64
C TRP A 205 -2.55 -5.46 19.79
N ILE A 206 -1.98 -6.68 19.82
CA ILE A 206 -0.78 -7.01 19.04
C ILE A 206 -1.03 -6.82 17.54
N ILE A 207 -2.15 -7.32 17.01
CA ILE A 207 -2.54 -7.16 15.60
C ILE A 207 -2.65 -5.67 15.26
N SER A 208 -3.29 -4.88 16.11
CA SER A 208 -3.49 -3.45 15.85
C SER A 208 -2.17 -2.66 15.86
N PHE A 209 -1.22 -3.00 16.75
CA PHE A 209 0.12 -2.41 16.72
C PHE A 209 0.91 -2.84 15.48
N ILE A 210 0.84 -4.11 15.09
CA ILE A 210 1.52 -4.62 13.87
C ILE A 210 0.95 -3.95 12.62
N PHE A 211 -0.36 -3.73 12.56
CA PHE A 211 -1.01 -3.00 11.48
C PHE A 211 -0.42 -1.59 11.29
N THR A 212 0.00 -0.92 12.38
CA THR A 212 0.73 0.37 12.30
C THR A 212 2.00 0.23 11.45
N PHE A 213 2.81 -0.78 11.75
CA PHE A 213 4.07 -1.00 11.04
C PHE A 213 3.83 -1.44 9.59
N TYR A 214 2.77 -2.20 9.34
CA TYR A 214 2.33 -2.51 7.99
C TYR A 214 1.98 -1.23 7.19
N VAL A 215 1.19 -0.31 7.76
CA VAL A 215 0.86 0.97 7.12
C VAL A 215 2.13 1.79 6.86
N LEU A 216 3.03 1.88 7.85
CA LEU A 216 4.30 2.58 7.69
C LEU A 216 5.23 1.94 6.65
N SER A 217 5.07 0.64 6.34
CA SER A 217 5.85 -0.01 5.28
C SER A 217 5.67 0.63 3.90
N PHE A 218 4.51 1.24 3.63
CA PHE A 218 4.23 1.96 2.37
C PHE A 218 5.08 3.22 2.18
N VAL A 219 5.71 3.73 3.24
CA VAL A 219 6.71 4.79 3.13
C VAL A 219 7.88 4.33 2.25
N ILE A 220 8.28 3.07 2.36
CA ILE A 220 9.40 2.49 1.59
C ILE A 220 9.07 2.49 0.09
N ASP A 221 7.80 2.29 -0.28
CA ASP A 221 7.34 2.28 -1.67
C ASP A 221 7.21 3.67 -2.28
N LEU A 222 6.80 4.64 -1.47
CA LEU A 222 6.56 6.02 -1.92
C LEU A 222 7.80 6.91 -1.80
N TYR A 223 8.82 6.51 -1.04
CA TYR A 223 10.06 7.26 -0.86
C TYR A 223 10.87 7.43 -2.17
N PRO A 224 11.03 6.40 -3.04
CA PRO A 224 11.72 6.55 -4.33
C PRO A 224 11.09 7.61 -5.24
N ALA A 225 9.78 7.87 -5.12
CA ALA A 225 9.10 8.89 -5.91
C ALA A 225 9.64 10.31 -5.64
N VAL A 226 10.30 10.56 -4.50
CA VAL A 226 10.98 11.82 -4.22
C VAL A 226 12.12 12.07 -5.21
N ARG A 227 12.80 11.00 -5.64
CA ARG A 227 13.98 11.05 -6.52
C ARG A 227 13.61 11.10 -8.01
N THR A 228 12.47 10.53 -8.39
CA THR A 228 11.97 10.54 -9.79
C THR A 228 11.11 11.78 -10.13
N LYS A 229 11.38 12.93 -9.49
CA LYS A 229 10.68 14.21 -9.79
C LYS A 229 11.07 14.76 -11.17
N ASP A 230 12.34 14.61 -11.56
CA ASP A 230 12.86 15.03 -12.85
C ASP A 230 12.34 14.10 -13.98
N PRO A 231 11.81 14.63 -15.11
CA PRO A 231 11.37 13.82 -16.24
C PRO A 231 12.45 12.87 -16.81
N SER A 232 13.73 13.22 -16.68
CA SER A 232 14.86 12.39 -17.15
C SER A 232 15.10 11.14 -16.28
N ALA A 233 14.63 11.14 -15.03
CA ALA A 233 14.77 10.03 -14.09
C ALA A 233 13.53 9.11 -14.04
N ARG A 234 12.58 9.27 -14.97
CA ARG A 234 11.36 8.44 -15.04
C ARG A 234 11.59 7.18 -15.84
N PHE A 235 10.93 6.10 -15.45
CA PHE A 235 10.95 4.84 -16.20
C PHE A 235 10.23 5.06 -17.54
N GLN A 236 10.91 4.77 -18.65
CA GLN A 236 10.28 4.77 -19.97
C GLN A 236 9.18 3.71 -20.00
N LYS A 237 7.97 4.10 -20.43
CA LYS A 237 6.92 3.14 -20.75
C LYS A 237 7.34 2.42 -22.03
N SER A 238 7.55 1.11 -21.96
CA SER A 238 7.62 0.27 -23.15
C SER A 238 6.23 0.25 -23.79
N TYR A 239 5.97 1.21 -24.68
CA TYR A 239 4.87 1.07 -25.62
C TYR A 239 5.22 -0.09 -26.52
N PHE A 240 4.42 -1.16 -26.46
CA PHE A 240 4.43 -2.20 -27.48
C PHE A 240 4.14 -1.50 -28.81
N VAL A 241 5.18 -1.28 -29.63
CA VAL A 241 5.03 -0.86 -31.02
C VAL A 241 4.67 -2.13 -31.77
N PRO A 242 3.43 -2.29 -32.28
CA PRO A 242 3.12 -3.45 -33.10
C PRO A 242 4.04 -3.41 -34.32
N SER A 243 4.84 -4.46 -34.50
CA SER A 243 5.81 -4.62 -35.59
C SER A 243 5.18 -4.59 -37.00
N ALA A 244 3.85 -4.45 -37.09
CA ALA A 244 3.07 -4.36 -38.31
C ALA A 244 3.19 -3.00 -39.05
N MET A 245 3.72 -1.94 -38.43
CA MET A 245 3.96 -0.66 -39.13
C MET A 245 5.36 -0.53 -39.77
N ALA A 246 6.26 -1.49 -39.55
CA ALA A 246 7.61 -1.48 -40.14
C ALA A 246 7.73 -2.27 -41.45
N ALA A 247 6.67 -2.95 -41.89
CA ALA A 247 6.73 -3.94 -42.98
C ALA A 247 5.86 -3.61 -44.20
N SER A 248 5.52 -2.34 -44.45
CA SER A 248 4.69 -1.93 -45.60
C SER A 248 5.38 -0.96 -46.57
N SER A 249 6.70 -1.07 -46.76
CA SER A 249 7.39 -0.38 -47.86
C SER A 249 8.21 -1.39 -48.68
N GLY A 250 7.49 -2.15 -49.50
CA GLY A 250 8.07 -2.90 -50.64
C GLY A 250 8.38 -1.99 -51.83
N PRO A 251 9.17 -2.47 -52.80
CA PRO A 251 9.99 -1.65 -53.70
C PRO A 251 9.22 -1.19 -54.95
N GLY A 252 9.48 0.05 -55.39
CA GLY A 252 8.99 0.58 -56.66
C GLY A 252 9.89 1.70 -57.16
N ASP A 253 10.61 1.42 -58.25
CA ASP A 253 11.32 2.38 -59.10
C ASP A 253 10.40 3.52 -59.59
N VAL A 254 10.90 4.75 -59.66
CA VAL A 254 10.94 5.60 -60.88
C VAL A 254 11.78 6.88 -60.60
N SER A 255 12.70 7.13 -61.52
CA SER A 255 13.64 8.24 -61.70
C SER A 255 13.01 9.65 -61.76
N SER A 256 13.69 10.66 -61.17
CA SER A 256 14.05 11.94 -61.81
C SER A 256 14.77 12.91 -60.86
N GLY A 257 15.97 13.35 -61.25
CA GLY A 257 16.35 14.77 -61.19
C GLY A 257 16.98 15.37 -59.93
N HIS A 258 18.31 15.53 -59.99
CA HIS A 258 19.12 16.68 -59.54
C HIS A 258 19.63 16.79 -58.08
N ASP A 259 20.94 16.58 -57.97
CA ASP A 259 21.97 17.34 -57.24
C ASP A 259 21.77 17.67 -55.75
N SER A 260 22.50 16.97 -54.88
CA SER A 260 23.70 17.54 -54.21
C SER A 260 24.37 16.50 -53.32
N ARG A 261 25.67 16.28 -53.58
CA ARG A 261 26.58 15.42 -52.82
C ARG A 261 26.79 15.93 -51.40
N SER A 262 26.47 15.11 -50.40
CA SER A 262 27.24 15.03 -49.16
C SER A 262 27.29 13.57 -48.71
N ASN A 263 28.43 12.90 -48.95
CA ASN A 263 28.70 11.55 -48.46
C ASN A 263 28.72 11.57 -46.92
N PHE A 264 27.63 11.12 -46.30
CA PHE A 264 27.61 10.79 -44.88
C PHE A 264 28.08 9.35 -44.73
N ASN A 265 29.27 9.16 -44.17
CA ASN A 265 29.90 7.84 -44.05
C ASN A 265 29.34 7.15 -42.79
N PRO A 266 28.89 5.88 -42.84
CA PRO A 266 28.33 5.16 -41.68
C PRO A 266 29.26 5.07 -40.45
N ARG A 267 30.56 5.38 -40.62
CA ARG A 267 31.55 5.39 -39.53
C ARG A 267 31.40 6.56 -38.55
N ASP A 268 30.72 7.63 -38.95
CA ASP A 268 30.54 8.81 -38.09
C ASP A 268 29.47 8.59 -37.00
N VAL A 269 28.59 7.60 -37.18
CA VAL A 269 27.59 7.19 -36.17
C VAL A 269 28.23 6.31 -35.08
N GLU A 270 29.26 5.54 -35.42
CA GLU A 270 29.90 4.61 -34.48
C GLU A 270 30.80 5.32 -33.45
N MET A 271 31.37 6.48 -33.82
CA MET A 271 32.18 7.32 -32.91
C MET A 271 31.33 8.14 -31.92
N ALA A 272 30.04 8.32 -32.16
CA ALA A 272 29.13 8.99 -31.22
C ALA A 272 28.67 8.05 -30.08
N HIS A 273 28.76 6.73 -30.29
CA HIS A 273 28.33 5.73 -29.31
C HIS A 273 29.42 5.34 -28.28
N SER A 274 30.68 5.72 -28.51
CA SER A 274 31.80 5.35 -27.62
C SER A 274 32.05 6.31 -26.45
N ASN A 275 31.41 7.49 -26.44
CA ASN A 275 31.57 8.50 -25.37
C ASN A 275 30.40 8.55 -24.37
N ALA A 276 29.51 7.55 -24.38
CA ALA A 276 28.52 7.39 -23.32
C ALA A 276 29.20 6.87 -22.05
N VAL A 277 29.52 7.79 -21.14
CA VAL A 277 29.93 7.50 -19.77
C VAL A 277 28.92 6.52 -19.17
N PRO A 278 29.34 5.34 -18.66
CA PRO A 278 28.41 4.38 -18.09
C PRO A 278 27.69 5.00 -16.87
N PRO A 279 26.38 4.79 -16.70
CA PRO A 279 25.71 5.18 -15.48
C PRO A 279 26.33 4.40 -14.32
N ARG A 280 26.85 5.13 -13.32
CA ARG A 280 27.40 4.57 -12.10
C ARG A 280 26.33 3.70 -11.41
N ASN A 281 26.66 2.42 -11.24
CA ASN A 281 25.94 1.48 -10.38
C ASN A 281 25.70 2.08 -8.99
N PHE A 282 24.44 2.30 -8.57
CA PHE A 282 23.95 2.25 -7.17
C PHE A 282 22.42 2.23 -7.11
#